data_AF-A0A853MJS1-F1
#
_entry.id   AF-A0A853MJS1-F1
#
_cell.length_a   1.000
_cell.length_b   1.000
_cell.length_c   1.000
_cell.angle_alpha   90.00
_cell.angle_beta   90.00
_cell.angle_gamma   90.00
#
_symmetry.space_group_name_H-M   'P 1'
#
loop_
_entity.id
_entity.type
_entity.pdbx_description
1 polymer ?
#
loop_
_entity_poly.entity_id
_entity_poly.type
_entity_poly.pdbx_seq_one_letter_code
_entity_poly.pdbx_strand_id
1 'polypeptide(L)'
;MGKIILVTGPARSGKSEWAENLAIESGKKVVYIATANENPHDLEWQQRIEKHQQRRPKTWITMCVSRELIGSLKNQTADTCILIDSLGTWVANCLDQDDLSWEKTLEEFLTDLPLVDGDLLFVAEETGWGVVPAYPAGRKFRDRLGGLVRQLGRISHTVYLVTGGYVLNLSILGVALPQVKS
;
A
#
# COMPACT_ATOMS: atom_id res chain seq x y z
N MET A 1 2.41 17.05 9.93
CA MET A 1 3.01 15.79 9.49
C MET A 1 2.11 14.65 9.90
N GLY A 2 1.56 13.94 8.91
CA GLY A 2 0.63 12.84 9.15
C GLY A 2 1.33 11.56 9.59
N LYS A 3 0.56 10.63 10.14
CA LYS A 3 1.07 9.30 10.51
C LYS A 3 1.16 8.43 9.27
N ILE A 4 2.27 7.71 9.13
CA ILE A 4 2.43 6.67 8.10
C ILE A 4 2.24 5.30 8.75
N ILE A 5 1.28 4.53 8.26
CA ILE A 5 0.97 3.18 8.71
C ILE A 5 1.08 2.23 7.52
N LEU A 6 1.77 1.11 7.72
CA LEU A 6 1.90 0.05 6.74
C LEU A 6 1.18 -1.21 7.23
N VAL A 7 0.27 -1.73 6.44
CA VAL A 7 -0.43 -2.99 6.67
C VAL A 7 0.00 -3.99 5.60
N THR A 8 0.73 -5.01 6.00
CA THR A 8 1.24 -6.07 5.12
C THR A 8 0.63 -7.42 5.47
N GLY A 9 0.61 -8.35 4.51
CA GLY A 9 0.17 -9.73 4.73
C GLY A 9 -0.03 -10.51 3.43
N PRO A 10 -0.20 -11.84 3.50
CA PRO A 10 -0.50 -12.65 2.32
C PRO A 10 -1.87 -12.29 1.72
N ALA A 11 -2.11 -12.74 0.49
CA ALA A 11 -3.42 -12.60 -0.15
C ALA A 11 -4.52 -13.22 0.72
N ARG A 12 -5.69 -12.57 0.79
CA ARG A 12 -6.86 -13.00 1.57
C ARG A 12 -6.62 -13.15 3.08
N SER A 13 -5.59 -12.49 3.63
CA SER A 13 -5.31 -12.46 5.08
C SER A 13 -6.27 -11.62 5.91
N GLY A 14 -6.98 -10.67 5.28
CA GLY A 14 -7.76 -9.64 5.97
C GLY A 14 -7.06 -8.27 6.02
N LYS A 15 -5.90 -8.09 5.38
CA LYS A 15 -5.12 -6.83 5.40
C LYS A 15 -5.91 -5.58 5.03
N SER A 16 -6.73 -5.64 3.98
CA SER A 16 -7.57 -4.50 3.56
C SER A 16 -8.65 -4.20 4.59
N GLU A 17 -9.24 -5.23 5.21
CA GLU A 17 -10.27 -5.04 6.25
C GLU A 17 -9.70 -4.36 7.49
N TRP A 18 -8.49 -4.76 7.89
CA TRP A 18 -7.78 -4.12 8.99
C TRP A 18 -7.42 -2.66 8.66
N ALA A 19 -6.95 -2.39 7.45
CA ALA A 19 -6.64 -1.03 7.02
C ALA A 19 -7.90 -0.14 6.93
N GLU A 20 -9.04 -0.70 6.51
CA GLU A 20 -10.34 -0.03 6.54
C GLU A 20 -10.77 0.31 7.98
N ASN A 21 -10.61 -0.61 8.93
CA ASN A 21 -10.89 -0.36 10.35
C ASN A 21 -10.02 0.76 10.90
N LEU A 22 -8.71 0.76 10.63
CA LEU A 22 -7.81 1.83 11.05
C LEU A 22 -8.21 3.19 10.45
N ALA A 23 -8.66 3.21 9.18
CA ALA A 23 -9.15 4.43 8.55
C ALA A 23 -10.43 4.96 9.22
N ILE A 24 -11.35 4.07 9.61
CA ILE A 24 -12.56 4.45 10.38
C ILE A 24 -12.17 4.98 11.76
N GLU A 25 -11.30 4.28 12.48
CA GLU A 25 -10.83 4.65 13.82
C GLU A 25 -10.06 5.98 13.84
N SER A 26 -9.48 6.39 12.71
CA SER A 26 -8.82 7.69 12.59
C SER A 26 -9.75 8.87 12.88
N GLY A 27 -11.07 8.70 12.67
CA GLY A 27 -12.08 9.77 12.80
C GLY A 27 -11.94 10.90 11.77
N LYS A 28 -11.05 10.74 10.78
CA LYS A 28 -10.75 11.74 9.74
C LYS A 28 -11.58 11.52 8.49
N LYS A 29 -11.55 12.48 7.57
CA LYS A 29 -12.08 12.29 6.21
C LYS A 29 -11.25 11.22 5.51
N VAL A 30 -11.89 10.19 4.96
CA VAL A 30 -11.17 9.10 4.31
C VAL A 30 -11.16 9.28 2.79
N VAL A 31 -9.95 9.24 2.23
CA VAL A 31 -9.71 9.13 0.79
C VAL A 31 -9.15 7.75 0.52
N TYR A 32 -9.91 6.92 -0.21
CA TYR A 32 -9.47 5.62 -0.66
C TYR A 32 -8.88 5.72 -2.06
N ILE A 33 -7.63 5.27 -2.21
CA ILE A 33 -6.93 5.22 -3.49
C ILE A 33 -6.86 3.76 -3.95
N ALA A 34 -7.63 3.45 -4.98
CA ALA A 34 -7.54 2.20 -5.73
C ALA A 34 -6.39 2.29 -6.73
N THR A 35 -5.37 1.44 -6.58
CA THR A 35 -4.23 1.43 -7.50
C THR A 35 -4.39 0.46 -8.67
N ALA A 36 -5.42 -0.40 -8.60
CA ALA A 36 -5.73 -1.31 -9.66
C ALA A 36 -6.36 -0.62 -10.86
N ASN A 37 -5.95 -1.01 -12.06
CA ASN A 37 -6.62 -0.60 -13.27
C ASN A 37 -7.98 -1.30 -13.32
N GLU A 38 -9.05 -0.54 -13.53
CA GLU A 38 -10.35 -1.13 -13.82
C GLU A 38 -10.25 -1.86 -15.15
N ASN A 39 -10.46 -3.17 -15.12
CA ASN A 39 -10.71 -3.96 -16.33
C ASN A 39 -12.21 -4.22 -16.41
N PRO A 40 -12.95 -3.54 -17.31
CA PRO A 40 -14.40 -3.74 -17.47
C PRO A 40 -14.76 -5.17 -17.92
N HIS A 41 -13.79 -5.91 -18.45
CA HIS A 41 -14.00 -7.26 -18.98
C HIS A 41 -13.75 -8.36 -17.94
N ASP A 42 -13.25 -8.02 -16.75
CA ASP A 42 -13.08 -8.96 -15.65
C ASP A 42 -14.25 -8.87 -14.67
N LEU A 43 -15.28 -9.69 -14.90
CA LEU A 43 -16.51 -9.70 -14.11
C LEU A 43 -16.27 -10.10 -12.63
N GLU A 44 -15.28 -10.96 -12.36
CA GLU A 44 -14.93 -11.34 -10.99
C GLU A 44 -14.28 -10.16 -10.25
N TRP A 45 -13.44 -9.40 -10.96
CA TRP A 45 -12.84 -8.17 -10.48
C TRP A 45 -13.89 -7.09 -10.19
N GLN A 46 -14.86 -6.90 -11.08
CA GLN A 46 -15.96 -5.93 -10.90
C GLN A 46 -16.82 -6.26 -9.66
N GLN A 47 -17.21 -7.52 -9.49
CA GLN A 47 -17.97 -7.97 -8.31
C GLN A 47 -17.18 -7.77 -7.01
N ARG A 48 -15.86 -7.94 -7.05
CA ARG A 48 -14.99 -7.64 -5.89
C ARG A 48 -14.98 -6.15 -5.59
N ILE A 49 -14.82 -5.29 -6.59
CA ILE A 49 -14.89 -3.82 -6.42
C ILE A 49 -16.22 -3.43 -5.78
N GLU A 50 -17.35 -3.92 -6.31
CA GLU A 50 -18.68 -3.60 -5.77
C GLU A 50 -18.82 -4.03 -4.31
N LYS A 51 -18.39 -5.24 -3.95
CA LYS A 51 -18.43 -5.72 -2.57
C LYS A 51 -17.56 -4.86 -1.65
N HIS A 52 -16.40 -4.42 -2.11
CA HIS A 52 -15.52 -3.52 -1.36
C HIS A 52 -16.14 -2.12 -1.20
N GLN A 53 -16.76 -1.57 -2.25
CA GLN A 53 -17.46 -0.29 -2.18
C GLN A 53 -18.67 -0.34 -1.22
N GLN A 54 -19.45 -1.43 -1.23
CA GLN A 54 -20.60 -1.60 -0.34
C GLN A 54 -20.23 -1.68 1.13
N ARG A 55 -19.04 -2.20 1.45
CA ARG A 55 -18.53 -2.27 2.82
C ARG A 55 -18.09 -0.91 3.37
N ARG A 56 -17.73 0.03 2.49
CA ARG A 56 -17.17 1.33 2.88
C ARG A 56 -18.28 2.32 3.18
N PRO A 57 -18.11 3.21 4.16
CA PRO A 57 -19.03 4.31 4.37
C PRO A 57 -19.17 5.16 3.08
N LYS A 58 -20.40 5.54 2.74
CA LYS A 58 -20.68 6.40 1.56
C LYS A 58 -20.01 7.79 1.64
N THR A 59 -19.53 8.17 2.83
CA THR A 59 -18.79 9.42 3.07
C THR A 59 -17.35 9.36 2.58
N TRP A 60 -16.83 8.19 2.22
CA TRP A 60 -15.47 8.04 1.72
C TRP A 60 -15.36 8.53 0.27
N ILE A 61 -14.28 9.24 -0.02
CA ILE A 61 -13.94 9.63 -1.38
C ILE A 61 -13.10 8.51 -1.97
N THR A 62 -13.47 8.00 -3.16
CA THR A 62 -12.69 6.99 -3.87
C THR A 62 -12.03 7.60 -5.10
N MET A 63 -10.75 7.34 -5.27
CA MET A 63 -9.95 7.77 -6.43
C MET A 63 -9.26 6.54 -7.04
N CYS A 64 -9.23 6.47 -8.37
CA CYS A 64 -8.47 5.45 -9.09
C CYS A 64 -7.17 6.06 -9.60
N VAL A 65 -6.03 5.57 -9.12
CA VAL A 65 -4.70 6.13 -9.42
C VAL A 65 -3.75 5.02 -9.84
N SER A 66 -3.37 4.97 -11.12
CA SER A 66 -2.55 3.88 -11.65
C SER A 66 -1.07 4.00 -11.28
N ARG A 67 -0.36 5.01 -11.82
CA ARG A 67 1.09 5.22 -11.61
C ARG A 67 1.42 6.46 -10.78
N GLU A 68 0.67 7.55 -10.99
CA GLU A 68 0.92 8.87 -10.40
C GLU A 68 0.45 8.99 -8.94
N LEU A 69 0.83 8.01 -8.12
CA LEU A 69 0.40 7.91 -6.72
C LEU A 69 0.82 9.14 -5.92
N ILE A 70 2.07 9.58 -6.03
CA ILE A 70 2.56 10.77 -5.31
C ILE A 70 1.81 12.05 -5.68
N GLY A 71 1.50 12.24 -6.97
CA GLY A 71 0.73 13.40 -7.43
C GLY A 71 -0.62 13.49 -6.73
N SER A 72 -1.26 12.35 -6.49
CA SER A 72 -2.56 12.30 -5.79
C SER A 72 -2.49 12.62 -4.29
N LEU A 73 -1.31 12.60 -3.67
CA LEU A 73 -1.15 12.86 -2.23
C LEU A 73 -0.90 14.34 -1.89
N LYS A 74 -0.40 15.14 -2.84
CA LYS A 74 0.16 16.49 -2.59
C LYS A 74 -0.83 17.55 -2.09
N ASN A 75 -2.13 17.33 -2.24
CA ASN A 75 -3.17 18.29 -1.85
C ASN A 75 -3.96 17.88 -0.60
N GLN A 76 -3.52 16.83 0.10
CA GLN A 76 -4.24 16.31 1.25
C GLN A 76 -3.87 17.08 2.52
N THR A 77 -4.88 17.29 3.38
CA THR A 77 -4.74 18.06 4.62
C THR A 77 -4.60 17.15 5.83
N ALA A 78 -4.18 17.71 6.97
CA ALA A 78 -4.03 16.99 8.23
C ALA A 78 -5.30 16.30 8.75
N ASP A 79 -6.49 16.77 8.31
CA ASP A 79 -7.82 16.20 8.63
C ASP A 79 -8.21 15.03 7.70
N THR A 80 -7.27 14.53 6.88
CA THR A 80 -7.50 13.42 5.96
C THR A 80 -6.73 12.17 6.41
N CYS A 81 -7.36 11.01 6.27
CA CYS A 81 -6.75 9.69 6.28
C CYS A 81 -6.81 9.10 4.86
N ILE A 82 -5.68 8.79 4.27
CA ILE A 82 -5.58 8.30 2.89
C ILE A 82 -5.24 6.82 2.96
N LEU A 83 -6.11 5.98 2.43
CA LEU A 83 -5.94 4.53 2.37
C LEU A 83 -5.58 4.10 0.95
N ILE A 84 -4.36 3.61 0.76
CA ILE A 84 -3.84 3.14 -0.53
C ILE A 84 -3.91 1.60 -0.54
N ASP A 85 -4.77 1.04 -1.39
CA ASP A 85 -4.94 -0.40 -1.55
C ASP A 85 -4.91 -0.78 -3.06
N SER A 86 -3.85 -1.39 -3.59
CA SER A 86 -2.63 -1.89 -2.89
C SER A 86 -1.32 -1.44 -3.53
N LEU A 87 -0.26 -1.40 -2.73
CA LEU A 87 1.11 -1.18 -3.22
C LEU A 87 1.55 -2.29 -4.19
N GLY A 88 1.06 -3.52 -4.04
CA GLY A 88 1.31 -4.57 -5.02
C GLY A 88 0.78 -4.18 -6.40
N THR A 89 -0.45 -3.68 -6.49
CA THR A 89 -0.98 -3.31 -7.81
C THR A 89 -0.29 -2.08 -8.40
N TRP A 90 0.11 -1.13 -7.55
CA TRP A 90 0.95 0.00 -7.97
C TRP A 90 2.30 -0.46 -8.54
N VAL A 91 3.00 -1.39 -7.85
CA VAL A 91 4.26 -1.97 -8.36
C VAL A 91 4.03 -2.71 -9.68
N ALA A 92 2.92 -3.45 -9.80
CA ALA A 92 2.55 -4.14 -11.04
C ALA A 92 2.39 -3.16 -12.21
N ASN A 93 1.75 -2.00 -11.97
CA ASN A 93 1.59 -0.96 -12.98
C ASN A 93 2.92 -0.35 -13.44
N CYS A 94 3.98 -0.44 -12.62
CA CYS A 94 5.31 0.11 -12.90
C CYS A 94 6.33 -0.95 -13.38
N LEU A 95 5.91 -2.18 -13.69
CA LEU A 95 6.84 -3.26 -14.09
C LEU A 95 7.53 -3.05 -15.44
N ASP A 96 6.92 -2.25 -16.31
CA ASP A 96 7.46 -1.85 -17.61
C ASP A 96 8.62 -0.85 -17.49
N GLN A 97 8.70 -0.10 -16.38
CA GLN A 97 9.85 0.75 -16.10
C GLN A 97 11.14 -0.08 -16.02
N ASP A 98 12.21 0.42 -16.63
CA ASP A 98 13.56 -0.08 -16.38
C ASP A 98 13.98 0.14 -14.91
N ASP A 99 15.14 -0.37 -14.53
CA ASP A 99 15.55 -0.36 -13.12
C ASP A 99 15.93 1.04 -12.64
N LEU A 100 16.57 1.86 -13.49
CA LEU A 100 16.90 3.26 -13.16
C LEU A 100 15.63 4.11 -12.95
N SER A 101 14.64 3.96 -13.83
CA SER A 101 13.38 4.69 -13.73
C SER A 101 12.58 4.27 -12.49
N TRP A 102 12.63 2.99 -12.14
CA TRP A 102 11.99 2.47 -10.92
C TRP A 102 12.68 2.99 -9.66
N GLU A 103 14.01 2.98 -9.61
CA GLU A 103 14.77 3.51 -8.49
C GLU A 103 14.44 4.98 -8.24
N LYS A 104 14.41 5.79 -9.31
CA LYS A 104 13.99 7.19 -9.22
C LYS A 104 12.54 7.35 -8.73
N THR A 105 11.61 6.56 -9.28
CA THR A 105 10.20 6.57 -8.85
C THR A 105 10.08 6.22 -7.36
N LEU A 106 10.86 5.25 -6.89
CA LEU A 106 10.87 4.81 -5.50
C LEU A 106 11.49 5.86 -4.57
N GLU A 107 12.59 6.49 -4.98
CA GLU A 107 13.23 7.57 -4.24
C GLU A 107 12.32 8.78 -4.09
N GLU A 108 11.71 9.24 -5.19
CA GLU A 108 10.72 10.32 -5.18
C GLU A 108 9.53 9.95 -4.29
N PHE A 109 9.04 8.72 -4.40
CA PHE A 109 7.95 8.22 -3.55
C PHE A 109 8.31 8.33 -2.07
N LEU A 110 9.42 7.73 -1.64
CA LEU A 110 9.82 7.70 -0.23
C LEU A 110 10.19 9.08 0.32
N THR A 111 10.69 9.98 -0.51
CA THR A 111 11.09 11.34 -0.12
C THR A 111 9.88 12.26 0.05
N ASP A 112 8.86 12.11 -0.80
CA ASP A 112 7.66 12.96 -0.75
C ASP A 112 6.67 12.51 0.35
N LEU A 113 6.62 11.23 0.73
CA LEU A 113 5.66 10.74 1.72
C LEU A 113 5.69 11.48 3.07
N PRO A 114 6.86 11.75 3.70
CA PRO A 114 6.91 12.48 4.97
C PRO A 114 6.41 13.92 4.86
N LEU A 115 6.34 14.48 3.65
CA LEU A 115 5.87 15.85 3.40
C LEU A 115 4.34 15.94 3.31
N VAL A 116 3.64 14.80 3.29
CA VAL A 116 2.17 14.77 3.25
C VAL A 116 1.60 15.06 4.64
N ASP A 117 0.66 16.01 4.71
CA ASP A 117 0.08 16.42 5.98
C ASP A 117 -0.95 15.44 6.54
N GLY A 118 -1.65 14.71 5.67
CA GLY A 118 -2.64 13.69 6.03
C GLY A 118 -2.04 12.37 6.51
N ASP A 119 -2.82 11.58 7.25
CA ASP A 119 -2.41 10.22 7.62
C ASP A 119 -2.42 9.33 6.38
N LEU A 120 -1.41 8.47 6.26
CA LEU A 120 -1.20 7.58 5.13
C LEU A 120 -1.26 6.13 5.61
N LEU A 121 -2.18 5.35 5.06
CA LEU A 121 -2.33 3.92 5.32
C LEU A 121 -2.04 3.17 4.02
N PHE A 122 -0.99 2.37 4.03
CA PHE A 122 -0.59 1.57 2.87
C PHE A 122 -0.91 0.10 3.08
N VAL A 123 -1.54 -0.52 2.10
CA VAL A 123 -1.77 -1.97 2.05
C VAL A 123 -0.80 -2.62 1.08
N ALA A 124 -0.08 -3.65 1.51
CA ALA A 124 0.88 -4.38 0.68
C ALA A 124 0.79 -5.89 0.86
N GLU A 125 1.16 -6.63 -0.18
CA GLU A 125 1.25 -8.09 -0.15
C GLU A 125 2.62 -8.61 0.33
N GLU A 126 2.62 -9.62 1.20
CA GLU A 126 3.79 -10.47 1.44
C GLU A 126 3.87 -11.56 0.37
N THR A 127 4.73 -11.37 -0.64
CA THR A 127 4.88 -12.30 -1.78
C THR A 127 6.17 -13.11 -1.76
N GLY A 128 7.05 -12.85 -0.78
CA GLY A 128 8.39 -13.43 -0.68
C GLY A 128 8.52 -14.74 0.09
N TRP A 129 7.43 -15.30 0.62
CA TRP A 129 7.49 -16.46 1.52
C TRP A 129 7.46 -17.82 0.80
N GLY A 130 7.29 -17.80 -0.52
CA GLY A 130 7.18 -18.99 -1.37
C GLY A 130 8.41 -19.24 -2.24
N VAL A 131 8.21 -20.05 -3.28
CA VAL A 131 9.25 -20.36 -4.27
C VAL A 131 9.60 -19.15 -5.13
N VAL A 132 10.78 -19.20 -5.76
CA VAL A 132 11.17 -18.21 -6.76
C VAL A 132 10.24 -18.30 -7.98
N PRO A 133 9.63 -17.18 -8.43
CA PRO A 133 8.78 -17.20 -9.61
C PRO A 133 9.52 -17.70 -10.86
N ALA A 134 8.86 -18.54 -11.66
CA ALA A 134 9.43 -19.12 -12.88
C ALA A 134 9.74 -18.05 -13.95
N TYR A 135 8.92 -17.01 -14.03
CA TYR A 135 9.03 -15.96 -15.05
C TYR A 135 9.79 -14.72 -14.55
N PRO A 136 10.59 -14.07 -15.41
CA PRO A 136 11.32 -12.85 -15.06
C PRO A 136 10.45 -11.75 -14.46
N ALA A 137 9.26 -11.49 -15.05
CA ALA A 137 8.34 -10.48 -14.56
C ALA A 137 7.88 -10.74 -13.11
N GLY A 138 7.63 -12.00 -12.76
CA GLY A 138 7.26 -12.38 -11.39
C GLY A 138 8.40 -12.17 -10.39
N ARG A 139 9.64 -12.48 -10.78
CA ARG A 139 10.82 -12.19 -9.93
C ARG A 139 11.00 -10.69 -9.73
N LYS A 140 10.94 -9.91 -10.82
CA LYS A 140 11.02 -8.45 -10.80
C LYS A 140 9.95 -7.84 -9.90
N PHE A 141 8.70 -8.29 -10.01
CA PHE A 141 7.60 -7.87 -9.15
C PHE A 141 7.86 -8.16 -7.67
N ARG A 142 8.21 -9.42 -7.33
CA ARG A 142 8.50 -9.83 -5.96
C ARG A 142 9.61 -8.99 -5.35
N ASP A 143 10.70 -8.79 -6.09
CA ASP A 143 11.88 -8.09 -5.59
C ASP A 143 11.60 -6.58 -5.43
N ARG A 144 10.89 -5.95 -6.37
CA ARG A 144 10.48 -4.54 -6.27
C ARG A 144 9.50 -4.29 -5.14
N LEU A 145 8.46 -5.13 -4.99
CA LEU A 145 7.49 -5.00 -3.90
C LEU A 145 8.14 -5.22 -2.54
N GLY A 146 8.96 -6.26 -2.40
CA GLY A 146 9.71 -6.51 -1.15
C GLY A 146 10.66 -5.37 -0.79
N GLY A 147 11.36 -4.82 -1.79
CA GLY A 147 12.21 -3.64 -1.62
C GLY A 147 11.43 -2.41 -1.16
N LEU A 148 10.29 -2.11 -1.79
CA LEU A 148 9.40 -1.02 -1.41
C LEU A 148 8.87 -1.19 0.02
N VAL A 149 8.29 -2.34 0.35
CA VAL A 149 7.71 -2.62 1.68
C VAL A 149 8.77 -2.49 2.76
N ARG A 150 9.99 -3.00 2.52
CA ARG A 150 11.11 -2.87 3.46
C ARG A 150 11.51 -1.41 3.69
N GLN A 151 11.55 -0.59 2.64
CA GLN A 151 11.92 0.82 2.77
C GLN A 151 10.81 1.65 3.40
N LEU A 152 9.57 1.43 3.00
CA LEU A 152 8.40 2.09 3.56
C LEU A 152 8.20 1.74 5.04
N GLY A 153 8.42 0.48 5.42
CA GLY A 153 8.34 0.04 6.82
C GLY A 153 9.31 0.78 7.73
N ARG A 154 10.44 1.30 7.22
CA ARG A 154 11.41 2.08 8.00
C ARG A 154 10.94 3.50 8.32
N ILE A 155 10.17 4.11 7.43
CA ILE A 155 9.61 5.46 7.62
C ILE A 155 8.18 5.41 8.20
N SER A 156 7.60 4.21 8.30
CA SER A 156 6.29 4.00 8.90
C SER A 156 6.37 4.14 10.42
N HIS A 157 5.38 4.81 11.00
CA HIS A 157 5.21 4.91 12.45
C HIS A 157 4.74 3.57 13.03
N THR A 158 3.84 2.89 12.30
CA THR A 158 3.31 1.60 12.69
C THR A 158 3.32 0.63 11.50
N VAL A 159 3.82 -0.58 11.72
CA VAL A 159 3.78 -1.67 10.75
C VAL A 159 2.96 -2.82 11.32
N TYR A 160 1.95 -3.26 10.58
CA TYR A 160 1.12 -4.42 10.91
C TYR A 160 1.39 -5.57 9.95
N LEU A 161 1.51 -6.78 10.48
CA LEU A 161 1.39 -8.02 9.73
C LEU A 161 0.03 -8.64 9.99
N VAL A 162 -0.76 -8.85 8.95
CA VAL A 162 -2.05 -9.53 9.02
C VAL A 162 -1.89 -10.92 8.44
N THR A 163 -2.17 -11.96 9.22
CA THR A 163 -2.02 -13.36 8.79
C THR A 163 -2.99 -14.27 9.53
N GLY A 164 -3.61 -15.21 8.82
CA GLY A 164 -4.56 -16.16 9.41
C GLY A 164 -5.76 -15.50 10.13
N GLY A 165 -6.15 -14.29 9.74
CA GLY A 165 -7.19 -13.50 10.44
C GLY A 165 -6.74 -12.78 11.70
N TYR A 166 -5.45 -12.86 12.07
CA TYR A 166 -4.85 -12.15 13.19
C TYR A 166 -4.02 -10.96 12.73
N VAL A 167 -3.94 -9.95 13.59
CA VAL A 167 -3.15 -8.74 13.36
C VAL A 167 -2.02 -8.69 14.38
N LEU A 168 -0.78 -8.56 13.89
CA LEU A 168 0.41 -8.38 14.70
C LEU A 168 0.97 -6.98 14.48
N ASN A 169 1.13 -6.20 15.55
CA ASN A 169 1.83 -4.91 15.49
C ASN A 169 3.35 -5.15 15.56
N LEU A 170 4.00 -5.17 14.40
CA LEU A 170 5.44 -5.40 14.29
C LEU A 170 6.27 -4.28 14.89
N SER A 171 5.76 -3.05 14.95
CA SER A 171 6.45 -1.92 15.59
C SER A 171 6.53 -2.06 17.12
N ILE A 172 5.67 -2.88 17.73
CA ILE A 172 5.69 -3.19 19.17
C ILE A 172 6.43 -4.51 19.42
N LEU A 173 6.20 -5.53 18.59
CA LEU A 173 6.71 -6.89 18.79
C LEU A 173 8.14 -7.09 18.25
N GLY A 174 8.55 -6.27 17.29
CA GLY A 174 9.82 -6.39 16.58
C GLY A 174 10.74 -5.21 16.81
N VAL A 175 11.88 -5.25 16.11
CA VAL A 175 12.84 -4.15 16.04
C VAL A 175 13.07 -3.77 14.59
N ALA A 176 13.26 -2.48 14.32
CA ALA A 176 13.59 -2.01 12.98
C ALA A 176 14.95 -2.58 12.54
N LEU A 177 15.04 -3.01 11.28
CA LEU A 177 16.32 -3.45 10.71
C LEU A 177 17.32 -2.28 10.71
N PRO A 178 18.57 -2.50 11.19
CA PRO A 178 19.61 -1.47 11.18
C PRO A 178 19.82 -0.87 9.79
N GLN A 179 20.17 0.42 9.75
CA GLN A 179 20.63 1.05 8.52
C GLN A 179 22.04 0.56 8.22
N VAL A 180 22.20 -0.22 7.15
CA VAL A 180 23.52 -0.42 6.55
C VAL A 180 23.81 0.87 5.79
N LYS A 181 24.74 1.69 6.28
CA LYS A 181 25.30 2.78 5.48
C LYS A 181 26.03 2.13 4.31
N SER A 182 25.45 2.20 3.13
CA SER A 182 26.15 1.94 1.86
C SER A 182 27.14 3.05 1.60
#